data_AF-A0A7S3KET7-F1
#
_entry.id   AF-A0A7S3KET7-F1
#
_cell.length_a   1.000
_cell.length_b   1.000
_cell.length_c   1.000
_cell.angle_alpha   90.00
_cell.angle_beta   90.00
_cell.angle_gamma   90.00
#
_symmetry.space_group_name_H-M   'P 1'
#
loop_
_entity.id
_entity.type
_entity.pdbx_description
1 polymer ?
#
loop_
_entity_poly.entity_id
_entity_poly.type
_entity_poly.pdbx_seq_one_letter_code
_entity_poly.pdbx_strand_id
1 'polypeptide(L)'
;EPLGTAGPLALARDILGKDDSPFFVLNSDVVCPFPFKQMLEFHRNHAKEGTILVTKVDEPSKYGVVVTKQGTDGQIERFVEKPQIFVSNKINAGIYIFNPAILGRIEPRPTSIEKEIFPKMGADA
;
A
#
# COMPACT_ATOMS: atom_id res chain seq x y z
N GLU A 1 15.66 2.60 -18.07
CA GLU A 1 15.83 1.90 -16.78
C GLU A 1 14.49 1.84 -16.04
N PRO A 2 14.12 0.71 -15.41
CA PRO A 2 12.88 0.60 -14.62
C PRO A 2 12.92 1.53 -13.40
N LEU A 3 11.87 2.33 -13.18
CA LEU A 3 11.80 3.29 -12.07
C LEU A 3 11.25 2.69 -10.75
N GLY A 4 11.35 1.36 -10.57
CA GLY A 4 10.77 0.66 -9.42
C GLY A 4 9.24 0.63 -9.42
N THR A 5 8.61 0.15 -8.33
CA THR A 5 7.15 -0.01 -8.23
C THR A 5 6.40 1.31 -8.12
N ALA A 6 7.04 2.37 -7.61
CA ALA A 6 6.44 3.70 -7.53
C ALA A 6 6.61 4.52 -8.82
N GLY A 7 7.55 4.15 -9.69
CA GLY A 7 7.88 4.86 -10.92
C GLY A 7 6.71 5.08 -11.87
N PRO A 8 5.88 4.06 -12.17
CA PRO A 8 4.68 4.24 -12.99
C PRO A 8 3.69 5.27 -12.42
N LEU A 9 3.56 5.36 -11.09
CA LEU A 9 2.71 6.36 -10.45
C LEU A 9 3.28 7.78 -10.63
N ALA A 10 4.61 7.94 -10.58
CA ALA A 10 5.26 9.21 -10.87
C ALA A 10 5.01 9.69 -12.30
N LEU A 11 5.14 8.77 -13.27
CA LEU A 11 4.92 9.07 -14.70
C LEU A 11 3.45 9.37 -15.01
N ALA A 12 2.52 8.76 -14.28
CA ALA A 12 1.08 8.96 -14.45
C ALA A 12 0.50 10.07 -13.54
N ARG A 13 1.34 10.89 -12.90
CA ARG A 13 0.90 11.90 -11.91
C ARG A 13 -0.21 12.81 -12.44
N ASP A 14 -0.10 13.29 -13.68
CA ASP A 14 -1.09 14.20 -14.27
C ASP A 14 -2.44 13.53 -14.52
N ILE A 15 -2.46 12.20 -14.67
CA ILE A 15 -3.68 11.41 -14.85
C ILE A 15 -4.28 11.04 -13.49
N LEU A 16 -3.44 10.57 -12.57
CA LEU A 16 -3.84 10.09 -11.24
C LEU A 16 -4.19 11.23 -10.27
N GLY A 17 -3.64 12.42 -10.50
CA GLY A 17 -3.88 13.63 -9.71
C GLY A 17 -4.72 14.69 -10.43
N LYS A 18 -5.48 14.29 -11.46
CA LYS A 18 -6.36 15.20 -12.22
C LYS A 18 -7.52 15.76 -11.38
N ASP A 19 -7.92 15.04 -10.34
CA ASP A 19 -8.96 15.37 -9.38
C ASP A 19 -8.65 14.67 -8.02
N ASP A 20 -9.46 14.93 -7.00
CA ASP A 20 -9.27 14.38 -5.64
C ASP A 20 -9.80 12.94 -5.46
N SER A 21 -10.26 12.27 -6.52
CA SER A 21 -10.79 10.92 -6.41
C SER A 21 -9.68 9.92 -6.09
N PRO A 22 -9.93 8.96 -5.18
CA PRO A 22 -8.96 7.90 -4.94
C PRO A 22 -8.86 6.97 -6.15
N PHE A 23 -7.69 6.36 -6.33
CA PHE A 23 -7.42 5.41 -7.41
C PHE A 23 -6.89 4.09 -6.86
N PHE A 24 -7.22 3.00 -7.57
CA PHE A 24 -6.70 1.68 -7.26
C PHE A 24 -5.35 1.44 -7.93
N VAL A 25 -4.46 0.77 -7.21
CA VAL A 25 -3.18 0.26 -7.71
C VAL A 25 -3.14 -1.22 -7.44
N LEU A 26 -2.83 -2.02 -8.46
CA LEU A 26 -2.80 -3.48 -8.37
C LEU A 26 -1.55 -4.01 -9.05
N ASN A 27 -0.97 -5.05 -8.45
CA ASN A 27 0.03 -5.85 -9.14
C ASN A 27 -0.66 -6.69 -10.22
N SER A 28 -0.07 -6.76 -11.41
CA SER A 28 -0.68 -7.40 -12.59
C SER A 28 -0.79 -8.93 -12.51
N ASP A 29 -0.09 -9.54 -11.55
CA ASP A 29 -0.06 -10.97 -11.30
C ASP A 29 -1.06 -11.43 -10.22
N VAL A 30 -1.85 -10.50 -9.66
CA VAL A 30 -2.86 -10.82 -8.65
C VAL A 30 -4.18 -11.22 -9.32
N VAL A 31 -4.65 -12.42 -9.01
CA VAL A 31 -5.94 -12.96 -9.49
C VAL A 31 -6.78 -13.40 -8.29
N CYS A 32 -7.83 -12.66 -7.99
CA CYS A 32 -8.77 -13.00 -6.92
C CYS A 32 -10.15 -12.31 -7.12
N PRO A 33 -11.18 -12.70 -6.36
CA PRO A 33 -12.38 -11.86 -6.22
C PRO A 33 -12.01 -10.54 -5.53
N PHE A 34 -11.93 -9.46 -6.30
CA PHE A 34 -11.52 -8.16 -5.77
C PHE A 34 -12.63 -7.50 -4.94
N PRO A 35 -12.40 -7.16 -3.65
CA PRO A 35 -13.41 -6.53 -2.79
C PRO A 35 -13.47 -5.00 -2.97
N PHE A 36 -13.45 -4.48 -4.20
CA PHE A 36 -13.27 -3.05 -4.46
C PHE A 36 -14.27 -2.13 -3.75
N LYS A 37 -15.55 -2.53 -3.68
CA LYS A 37 -16.58 -1.74 -3.00
C LYS A 37 -16.27 -1.60 -1.50
N GLN A 38 -15.94 -2.71 -0.84
CA GLN A 38 -15.61 -2.74 0.59
C GLN A 38 -14.32 -1.96 0.87
N MET A 39 -13.31 -2.10 0.00
CA MET A 39 -12.07 -1.33 0.11
C MET A 39 -12.31 0.18 -0.02
N LEU A 40 -13.15 0.60 -0.98
CA LEU A 40 -13.47 2.01 -1.16
C LEU A 40 -14.25 2.59 0.02
N GLU A 41 -15.22 1.84 0.55
CA GLU A 41 -15.98 2.22 1.75
C GLU A 41 -15.05 2.35 2.96
N PHE A 42 -14.19 1.36 3.20
CA PHE A 42 -13.19 1.41 4.27
C PHE A 42 -12.25 2.61 4.11
N HIS A 43 -11.72 2.84 2.90
CA HIS A 43 -10.80 3.93 2.60
C HIS A 43 -11.41 5.31 2.91
N ARG A 44 -12.66 5.52 2.49
CA ARG A 44 -13.39 6.77 2.73
C ARG A 44 -13.69 7.01 4.21
N ASN A 45 -13.88 5.95 5.00
CA ASN A 45 -14.24 6.08 6.41
C ASN A 45 -13.09 6.51 7.31
N HIS A 46 -11.83 6.23 6.94
CA HIS A 46 -10.68 6.53 7.80
C HIS A 46 -9.90 7.80 7.41
N ALA A 47 -10.19 8.42 6.26
CA ALA A 47 -9.59 9.69 5.80
C ALA A 47 -8.04 9.73 5.82
N LYS A 48 -7.37 8.60 5.55
CA LYS A 48 -5.90 8.50 5.46
C LYS A 48 -5.46 8.46 3.99
N GLU A 49 -4.18 8.67 3.72
CA GLU A 49 -3.63 8.73 2.36
C GLU A 49 -3.76 7.42 1.56
N GLY A 50 -3.85 6.26 2.24
CA GLY A 50 -3.90 4.98 1.57
C GLY A 50 -4.51 3.85 2.39
N THR A 51 -4.94 2.81 1.68
CA THR A 51 -5.37 1.52 2.24
C THR A 51 -4.68 0.41 1.46
N ILE A 52 -4.24 -0.62 2.18
CA ILE A 52 -3.64 -1.84 1.63
C ILE A 52 -4.58 -3.01 1.92
N LEU A 53 -4.84 -3.85 0.91
CA LEU A 53 -5.47 -5.14 1.15
C LEU A 53 -4.43 -6.09 1.74
N VAL A 54 -4.80 -6.75 2.84
CA VAL A 54 -3.95 -7.76 3.50
C VAL A 54 -4.61 -9.13 3.49
N THR A 55 -3.79 -10.17 3.50
CA THR A 55 -4.24 -11.55 3.69
C THR A 55 -3.37 -12.25 4.72
N LYS A 56 -3.85 -13.37 5.27
CA LYS A 56 -3.09 -14.19 6.21
C LYS A 56 -2.40 -15.34 5.47
N VAL A 57 -1.13 -15.59 5.79
CA VAL A 57 -0.37 -16.73 5.30
C VAL A 57 0.42 -17.37 6.44
N ASP A 58 0.67 -18.68 6.35
CA ASP A 58 1.45 -19.39 7.36
C ASP A 58 2.94 -19.01 7.31
N GLU A 59 3.47 -18.79 6.10
CA GLU A 59 4.89 -18.45 5.86
C GLU A 59 5.06 -17.05 5.25
N PRO A 60 5.21 -15.99 6.08
CA PRO A 60 5.27 -14.60 5.63
C PRO A 60 6.65 -14.14 5.15
N SER A 61 7.71 -14.96 5.31
CA SER A 61 9.11 -14.59 5.08
C SER A 61 9.42 -14.05 3.66
N LYS A 62 8.60 -14.40 2.67
CA LYS A 62 8.76 -14.00 1.26
C LYS A 62 8.04 -12.69 0.90
N TYR A 63 7.27 -12.11 1.81
CA TYR A 63 6.33 -11.03 1.53
C TYR A 63 6.59 -9.78 2.38
N GLY A 64 5.93 -8.68 2.01
CA GLY A 64 5.78 -7.51 2.87
C GLY A 64 4.76 -7.77 3.98
N VAL A 65 5.20 -7.67 5.24
CA VAL A 65 4.39 -7.93 6.43
C VAL A 65 3.84 -6.64 7.00
N VAL A 66 2.56 -6.67 7.36
CA VAL A 66 1.84 -5.55 7.96
C VAL A 66 1.62 -5.81 9.44
N VAL A 67 2.07 -4.86 10.26
CA VAL A 67 1.78 -4.78 11.70
C VAL A 67 0.74 -3.71 11.91
N THR A 68 -0.37 -4.07 12.56
CA THR A 68 -1.48 -3.16 12.85
C THR A 68 -1.47 -2.75 14.32
N LYS A 69 -1.73 -1.46 14.59
CA LYS A 69 -1.81 -0.90 15.94
C LYS A 69 -2.95 -1.54 16.72
N GLN A 70 -2.66 -2.02 17.93
CA GLN A 70 -3.67 -2.62 18.80
C GLN A 70 -4.78 -1.62 19.17
N GLY A 71 -6.02 -2.11 19.25
CA GLY A 71 -7.18 -1.28 19.59
C GLY A 71 -7.64 -0.32 18.47
N THR A 72 -7.08 -0.44 17.26
CA THR A 72 -7.50 0.33 16.09
C THR A 72 -8.20 -0.55 15.08
N ASP A 73 -9.01 0.05 14.21
CA ASP A 73 -9.62 -0.63 13.07
C ASP A 73 -8.63 -0.75 11.89
N GLY A 74 -7.55 -1.52 12.11
CA GLY A 74 -6.61 -1.86 11.04
C GLY A 74 -5.58 -0.78 10.69
N GLN A 75 -5.38 0.23 11.54
CA GLN A 75 -4.32 1.22 11.33
C GLN A 75 -2.94 0.53 11.29
N ILE A 76 -2.16 0.79 10.26
CA ILE A 76 -0.81 0.24 10.10
C ILE A 76 0.13 0.98 11.04
N GLU A 77 0.81 0.22 11.90
CA GLU A 77 1.90 0.71 12.75
C GLU A 77 3.26 0.54 12.04
N ARG A 78 3.43 -0.58 11.32
CA ARG A 78 4.69 -0.87 10.63
C ARG A 78 4.46 -1.71 9.39
N PHE A 79 5.21 -1.39 8.34
CA PHE A 79 5.37 -2.25 7.17
C PHE A 79 6.81 -2.80 7.16
N VAL A 80 6.96 -4.12 7.02
CA VAL A 80 8.28 -4.79 7.04
C VAL A 80 8.42 -5.67 5.80
N GLU A 81 9.28 -5.28 4.87
CA GLU A 81 9.53 -6.05 3.65
C GLU A 81 10.42 -7.27 3.93
N LYS A 82 9.92 -8.48 3.62
CA LYS A 82 10.66 -9.76 3.68
C LYS A 82 11.42 -9.97 5.00
N PRO A 83 10.69 -10.03 6.14
CA PRO A 83 11.31 -10.08 7.45
C PRO A 83 12.09 -11.39 7.65
N GLN A 84 13.24 -11.30 8.34
CA GLN A 84 14.07 -12.46 8.70
C GLN A 84 13.55 -13.20 9.95
N ILE A 85 12.72 -12.53 10.75
CA ILE A 85 12.08 -13.08 11.95
C ILE A 85 10.57 -12.97 11.80
N PHE A 86 9.81 -13.85 12.42
CA PHE A 86 8.35 -13.74 12.41
C PHE A 86 7.90 -12.45 13.12
N VAL A 87 7.07 -11.65 12.45
CA VAL A 87 6.51 -10.39 12.99
C VAL A 87 4.98 -10.44 13.04
N SER A 88 4.36 -10.88 11.95
CA SER A 88 2.90 -10.99 11.78
C SER A 88 2.64 -11.93 10.60
N ASN A 89 1.48 -12.59 10.60
CA ASN A 89 1.04 -13.42 9.47
C ASN A 89 0.21 -12.65 8.44
N LYS A 90 -0.04 -11.34 8.66
CA LYS A 90 -0.72 -10.47 7.71
C LYS A 90 0.28 -9.94 6.69
N ILE A 91 0.08 -10.29 5.42
CA ILE A 91 0.94 -9.86 4.32
C ILE A 91 0.21 -8.92 3.36
N ASN A 92 0.98 -8.10 2.66
CA ASN A 92 0.56 -7.31 1.52
C ASN A 92 0.00 -8.20 0.40
N ALA A 93 -1.25 -7.97 -0.02
CA ALA A 93 -1.88 -8.71 -1.11
C ALA A 93 -1.67 -8.09 -2.51
N GLY A 94 -0.87 -7.03 -2.63
CA GLY A 94 -0.56 -6.36 -3.90
C GLY A 94 -1.72 -5.54 -4.47
N ILE A 95 -2.67 -5.13 -3.62
CA ILE A 95 -3.84 -4.33 -3.99
C ILE A 95 -3.95 -3.16 -3.02
N TYR A 96 -4.05 -1.96 -3.57
CA TYR A 96 -4.02 -0.70 -2.83
C TYR A 96 -5.08 0.26 -3.35
N ILE A 97 -5.53 1.16 -2.50
CA ILE A 97 -6.27 2.37 -2.88
C ILE A 97 -5.59 3.57 -2.24
N PHE A 98 -5.35 4.61 -3.04
CA PHE A 98 -4.66 5.82 -2.60
C PHE A 98 -5.44 7.08 -2.94
N ASN A 99 -5.30 8.09 -2.10
CA ASN A 99 -5.63 9.46 -2.45
C ASN A 99 -4.47 10.09 -3.25
N PRO A 100 -4.74 11.05 -4.15
CA PRO A 100 -3.72 11.75 -4.95
C PRO A 100 -2.55 12.34 -4.16
N ALA A 101 -2.76 12.67 -2.88
CA ALA A 101 -1.69 13.14 -1.97
C ALA A 101 -0.47 12.21 -1.93
N ILE A 102 -0.64 10.90 -2.14
CA ILE A 102 0.46 9.93 -2.19
C ILE A 102 1.50 10.28 -3.25
N LEU A 103 1.08 10.92 -4.36
CA LEU A 103 1.95 11.25 -5.49
C LEU A 103 3.02 12.27 -5.09
N GLY A 104 2.78 13.05 -4.02
CA GLY A 104 3.76 13.96 -3.42
C GLY A 104 4.88 13.24 -2.66
N ARG A 105 4.68 11.97 -2.27
CA ARG A 105 5.71 11.13 -1.62
C ARG A 105 6.64 10.45 -2.63
N ILE A 106 6.33 10.54 -3.93
CA ILE A 106 7.05 9.83 -4.99
C ILE A 106 7.97 10.82 -5.72
N GLU A 107 9.27 10.63 -5.55
CA GLU A 107 10.28 11.36 -6.31
C GLU A 107 10.44 10.77 -7.72
N PRO A 108 10.81 11.57 -8.73
CA PRO A 108 11.01 11.10 -10.11
C PRO A 108 12.35 10.34 -10.27
N ARG A 109 12.54 9.30 -9.46
CA ARG A 109 13.70 8.42 -9.44
C ARG A 109 13.25 6.97 -9.17
N PRO A 110 14.09 5.97 -9.46
CA PRO A 110 13.80 4.59 -9.06
C PRO A 110 13.40 4.51 -7.58
N THR A 111 12.18 4.08 -7.31
CA THR A 111 11.58 4.06 -5.98
C THR A 111 10.67 2.83 -5.82
N SER A 112 10.80 2.12 -4.70
CA SER A 112 9.86 1.05 -4.32
C SER A 112 8.86 1.55 -3.28
N ILE A 113 7.57 1.35 -3.55
CA ILE A 113 6.50 1.72 -2.61
C ILE A 113 6.68 0.95 -1.29
N GLU A 114 6.94 -0.35 -1.39
CA GLU A 114 7.05 -1.28 -0.27
C GLU A 114 8.26 -1.00 0.62
N LYS A 115 9.37 -0.55 0.03
CA LYS A 115 10.62 -0.30 0.76
C LYS A 115 10.78 1.13 1.24
N GLU A 116 10.24 2.11 0.51
CA GLU A 116 10.53 3.52 0.76
C GLU A 116 9.30 4.35 1.18
N ILE A 117 8.09 3.94 0.79
CA ILE A 117 6.88 4.75 1.02
C ILE A 117 6.06 4.19 2.18
N PHE A 118 5.66 2.91 2.14
CA PHE A 118 4.87 2.30 3.20
C PHE A 118 5.52 2.36 4.58
N PRO A 119 6.83 2.12 4.75
CA PRO A 119 7.46 2.26 6.06
C PRO A 119 7.37 3.69 6.61
N LYS A 120 7.47 4.72 5.74
CA LYS A 120 7.33 6.13 6.14
C LYS A 120 5.88 6.45 6.49
N MET A 121 4.91 6.01 5.68
CA MET A 121 3.49 6.20 5.97
C MET A 121 3.07 5.58 7.31
N GLY A 122 3.60 4.40 7.65
CA GLY A 122 3.33 3.77 8.95
C GLY A 122 3.92 4.53 10.13
N ALA A 123 5.08 5.18 9.94
CA ALA A 123 5.71 6.01 10.97
C ALA A 123 5.01 7.36 11.21
N ASP A 124 4.35 7.90 10.17
CA ASP A 124 3.60 9.17 10.24
C ASP A 124 2.22 9.03 10.92
N ALA A 125 1.75 7.80 11.20
CA ALA A 125 0.34 7.48 11.41
C ALA A 125 -0.19 7.63 12.85
#